data_AF-A0AAE3JET1-F1
#
_entry.id   AF-A0AAE3JET1-F1
#
_cell.length_a   1.000
_cell.length_b   1.000
_cell.length_c   1.000
_cell.angle_alpha   90.00
_cell.angle_beta   90.00
_cell.angle_gamma   90.00
#
_symmetry.space_group_name_H-M   'P 1'
#
loop_
_entity.id
_entity.type
_entity.pdbx_description
1 polymer ?
#
loop_
_entity_poly.entity_id
_entity_poly.type
_entity_poly.pdbx_seq_one_letter_code
_entity_poly.pdbx_strand_id
1 'polypeptide(L)'
;MLIACLGCLVSCGGSSDKGTKSAEKVLSAMLECPNEKLAPINGQYFALDETIAPDQESVAAEQESEYLRWQAELGDCFSEKDLQHFIGYSNCRLYFHSIAESHSATISVSEMKPEKPDKEVQYFDVKLQVTDANGEAKECATRWKVEYNVDKPELLSDIKLIDDGNIMDLVS
;
A
#
# COMPACT_ATOMS: atom_id res chain seq x y z
N MET A 1 -43.18 -21.73 29.82
CA MET A 1 -42.92 -20.28 29.97
C MET A 1 -41.64 -20.12 30.79
N LEU A 2 -40.54 -19.72 30.15
CA LEU A 2 -39.39 -18.94 30.65
C LEU A 2 -38.23 -19.13 29.65
N ILE A 3 -38.08 -18.18 28.72
CA ILE A 3 -37.01 -17.16 28.62
C ILE A 3 -35.78 -17.71 27.87
N ALA A 4 -35.66 -17.22 26.63
CA ALA A 4 -34.48 -17.31 25.79
C ALA A 4 -33.34 -16.50 26.41
N CYS A 5 -32.21 -17.16 26.68
CA CYS A 5 -30.94 -16.46 26.83
C CYS A 5 -30.33 -16.34 25.43
N LEU A 6 -30.67 -15.23 24.74
CA LEU A 6 -29.83 -14.71 23.67
C LEU A 6 -28.45 -14.44 24.28
N GLY A 7 -27.53 -15.39 24.08
CA GLY A 7 -26.12 -15.12 24.25
C GLY A 7 -25.72 -14.17 23.12
N CYS A 8 -25.55 -12.90 23.44
CA CYS A 8 -24.77 -11.98 22.62
C CYS A 8 -23.39 -12.59 22.45
N LEU A 9 -23.17 -13.27 21.31
CA LEU A 9 -21.85 -13.57 20.80
C LEU A 9 -21.20 -12.22 20.55
N VAL A 10 -20.33 -11.82 21.48
CA VAL A 10 -19.38 -10.74 21.29
C VAL A 10 -18.52 -11.19 20.12
N SER A 11 -18.86 -10.71 18.92
CA SER A 11 -18.02 -10.82 17.75
C SER A 11 -16.70 -10.16 18.14
N CYS A 12 -15.66 -10.96 18.30
CA CYS A 12 -14.30 -10.44 18.41
C CYS A 12 -14.05 -9.68 17.12
N GLY A 13 -14.12 -8.35 17.18
CA GLY A 13 -13.77 -7.46 16.08
C GLY A 13 -12.28 -7.56 15.85
N GLY A 14 -11.86 -8.62 15.17
CA GLY A 14 -10.55 -8.79 14.57
C GLY A 14 -10.70 -8.72 13.06
N SER A 15 -9.61 -8.42 12.35
CA SER A 15 -9.62 -8.46 10.87
C SER A 15 -10.22 -9.78 10.38
N SER A 16 -11.07 -9.68 9.36
CA SER A 16 -11.63 -10.87 8.71
C SER A 16 -10.59 -11.45 7.74
N ASP A 17 -10.73 -12.72 7.35
CA ASP A 17 -9.93 -13.30 6.26
C ASP A 17 -9.99 -12.44 4.98
N LYS A 18 -11.10 -11.70 4.78
CA LYS A 18 -11.22 -10.72 3.69
C LYS A 18 -10.36 -9.49 3.92
N GLY A 19 -10.33 -8.95 5.15
CA GLY A 19 -9.46 -7.83 5.51
C GLY A 19 -7.98 -8.16 5.36
N THR A 20 -7.55 -9.36 5.76
CA THR A 20 -6.18 -9.82 5.51
C THR A 20 -5.87 -9.83 4.00
N LYS A 21 -6.77 -10.35 3.17
CA LYS A 21 -6.58 -10.36 1.70
C LYS A 21 -6.57 -8.97 1.07
N SER A 22 -7.42 -8.06 1.56
CA SER A 22 -7.38 -6.65 1.14
C SER A 22 -6.02 -6.04 1.47
N ALA A 23 -5.47 -6.33 2.65
CA ALA A 23 -4.15 -5.84 3.05
C ALA A 23 -3.02 -6.42 2.19
N GLU A 24 -3.06 -7.72 1.90
CA GLU A 24 -2.10 -8.36 1.01
C GLU A 24 -2.12 -7.73 -0.39
N LYS A 25 -3.31 -7.53 -0.95
CA LYS A 25 -3.51 -6.91 -2.25
C LYS A 25 -2.95 -5.48 -2.30
N VAL A 26 -3.21 -4.67 -1.28
CA VAL A 26 -2.70 -3.29 -1.24
C VAL A 26 -1.18 -3.25 -1.06
N LEU A 27 -0.62 -4.07 -0.17
CA LEU A 27 0.83 -4.15 0.05
C LEU A 27 1.55 -4.60 -1.23
N SER A 28 1.05 -5.63 -1.93
CA SER A 28 1.62 -6.04 -3.23
C SER A 28 1.55 -4.91 -4.26
N ALA A 29 0.40 -4.24 -4.39
CA ALA A 29 0.22 -3.13 -5.32
C ALA A 29 1.20 -1.96 -5.04
N MET A 30 1.50 -1.68 -3.77
CA MET A 30 2.43 -0.64 -3.37
C MET A 30 3.91 -1.01 -3.57
N LEU A 31 4.26 -2.27 -3.32
CA LEU A 31 5.65 -2.71 -3.19
C LEU A 31 6.23 -3.29 -4.46
N GLU A 32 5.39 -3.83 -5.35
CA GLU A 32 5.84 -4.27 -6.67
C GLU A 32 6.17 -3.04 -7.53
N CYS A 33 7.41 -2.90 -7.96
CA CYS A 33 7.90 -1.77 -8.74
C CYS A 33 8.84 -2.25 -9.87
N PRO A 34 8.73 -1.72 -11.11
CA PRO A 34 7.70 -0.79 -11.55
C PRO A 34 6.31 -1.46 -11.60
N ASN A 35 5.27 -0.68 -11.28
CA ASN A 35 3.88 -1.08 -11.44
C ASN A 35 3.16 -0.08 -12.35
N GLU A 36 3.44 -0.21 -13.65
CA GLU A 36 2.94 0.67 -14.72
C GLU A 36 1.41 0.77 -14.75
N LYS A 37 0.70 -0.22 -14.18
CA LYS A 37 -0.75 -0.22 -14.10
C LYS A 37 -1.28 0.79 -13.06
N LEU A 38 -0.55 1.01 -11.97
CA LEU A 38 -1.06 1.81 -10.83
C LEU A 38 -0.28 3.10 -10.62
N ALA A 39 1.05 3.03 -10.67
CA ALA A 39 1.95 4.15 -10.54
C ALA A 39 2.95 4.10 -11.71
N PRO A 40 2.55 4.58 -12.90
CA PRO A 40 3.50 4.71 -14.00
C PRO A 40 4.56 5.76 -13.63
N ILE A 41 5.79 5.56 -14.10
CA ILE A 41 6.95 6.45 -13.88
C ILE A 41 6.79 7.73 -14.73
N ASN A 42 5.67 8.42 -14.54
CA ASN A 42 5.35 9.66 -15.20
C ASN A 42 5.68 10.74 -14.19
N GLY A 43 6.97 11.05 -14.06
CA GLY A 43 7.46 12.06 -13.15
C GLY A 43 6.80 13.41 -13.40
N GLN A 44 5.90 13.82 -12.50
CA GLN A 44 5.75 15.24 -12.19
C GLN A 44 6.52 15.53 -10.91
N TYR A 45 7.83 15.63 -11.12
CA TYR A 45 8.74 16.36 -10.25
C TYR A 45 8.10 17.70 -9.91
N PHE A 46 8.13 18.07 -8.63
CA PHE A 46 8.08 19.47 -8.24
C PHE A 46 9.11 20.21 -9.10
N ALA A 47 8.66 21.05 -10.03
CA ALA A 47 9.55 21.89 -10.79
C ALA A 47 10.27 22.79 -9.77
N LEU A 48 11.57 22.53 -9.54
CA LEU A 48 12.42 23.40 -8.71
C LEU A 48 12.64 24.78 -9.37
N ASP A 49 12.25 24.90 -10.65
CA ASP A 49 12.26 26.13 -11.44
C ASP A 49 10.82 26.56 -11.74
N GLU A 50 10.39 27.68 -11.13
CA GLU A 50 9.04 28.25 -11.27
C GLU A 50 8.71 28.68 -12.71
N THR A 51 9.67 28.65 -13.65
CA THR A 51 9.45 29.04 -15.05
C THR A 51 8.90 27.93 -15.95
N ILE A 52 8.82 26.68 -15.45
CA ILE A 52 8.26 25.51 -16.15
C ILE A 52 7.33 24.72 -15.21
N ALA A 53 6.42 25.42 -14.53
CA ALA A 53 5.36 24.73 -13.79
C ALA A 53 4.36 24.13 -14.79
N PRO A 54 3.96 22.84 -14.63
CA PRO A 54 2.87 22.28 -15.41
C PRO A 54 1.59 23.10 -15.16
N ASP A 55 0.75 23.22 -16.18
CA ASP A 55 -0.52 23.92 -16.02
C ASP A 55 -1.41 23.16 -15.02
N GLN A 56 -2.23 23.88 -14.27
CA GLN A 56 -3.03 23.28 -13.20
C GLN A 56 -4.05 22.25 -13.71
N GLU A 57 -4.50 22.39 -14.97
CA GLU A 57 -5.46 21.49 -15.59
C GLU A 57 -4.82 20.14 -15.92
N SER A 58 -3.59 20.12 -16.44
CA SER A 58 -2.84 18.88 -16.67
C SER A 58 -2.49 18.17 -15.36
N VAL A 59 -2.07 18.90 -14.32
CA VAL A 59 -1.84 18.33 -12.99
C VAL A 59 -3.10 17.68 -12.44
N ALA A 60 -4.25 18.36 -12.52
CA ALA A 60 -5.52 17.84 -12.05
C ALA A 60 -5.98 16.59 -12.84
N ALA A 61 -5.81 16.60 -14.17
CA ALA A 61 -6.14 15.46 -15.03
C ALA A 61 -5.27 14.24 -14.73
N GLU A 62 -3.97 14.44 -14.44
CA GLU A 62 -3.07 13.36 -14.05
C GLU A 62 -3.43 12.78 -12.68
N GLN A 63 -3.74 13.63 -11.69
CA GLN A 63 -4.20 13.21 -10.37
C GLN A 63 -5.53 12.44 -10.43
N GLU A 64 -6.47 12.88 -11.25
CA GLU A 64 -7.73 12.16 -11.48
C GLU A 64 -7.46 10.82 -12.17
N SER A 65 -6.61 10.79 -13.20
CA SER A 65 -6.23 9.56 -13.89
C SER A 65 -5.56 8.56 -12.95
N GLU A 66 -4.66 9.03 -12.08
CA GLU A 66 -4.06 8.23 -11.02
C GLU A 66 -5.13 7.69 -10.09
N TYR A 67 -5.99 8.55 -9.54
CA TYR A 67 -7.06 8.15 -8.65
C TYR A 67 -7.93 7.04 -9.28
N LEU A 68 -8.32 7.18 -10.55
CA LEU A 68 -9.13 6.17 -11.25
C LEU A 68 -8.41 4.82 -11.40
N ARG A 69 -7.08 4.80 -11.62
CA ARG A 69 -6.31 3.55 -11.68
C ARG A 69 -6.29 2.85 -10.31
N TRP A 70 -6.02 3.60 -9.25
CA TRP A 70 -6.02 3.06 -7.88
C TRP A 70 -7.42 2.65 -7.42
N GLN A 71 -8.46 3.39 -7.78
CA GLN A 71 -9.85 3.05 -7.49
C GLN A 71 -10.28 1.78 -8.21
N ALA A 72 -9.91 1.62 -9.49
CA ALA A 72 -10.22 0.41 -10.24
C ALA A 72 -9.55 -0.83 -9.65
N GLU A 73 -8.33 -0.70 -9.14
CA GLU A 73 -7.59 -1.84 -8.60
C GLU A 73 -7.91 -2.12 -7.13
N LEU A 74 -7.93 -1.11 -6.27
CA LEU A 74 -7.98 -1.23 -4.81
C LEU A 74 -9.23 -0.63 -4.18
N GLY A 75 -10.19 -0.14 -4.97
CA GLY A 75 -11.40 0.49 -4.43
C GLY A 75 -12.28 -0.46 -3.60
N ASP A 76 -12.14 -1.77 -3.78
CA ASP A 76 -12.79 -2.79 -2.96
C ASP A 76 -12.12 -3.02 -1.59
N CYS A 77 -10.91 -2.50 -1.40
CA CYS A 77 -10.11 -2.65 -0.18
C CYS A 77 -10.32 -1.51 0.82
N PHE A 78 -10.98 -0.43 0.42
CA PHE A 78 -11.13 0.80 1.22
C PHE A 78 -12.56 1.32 1.19
N SER A 79 -12.92 2.19 2.15
CA SER A 79 -14.00 3.13 1.91
C SER A 79 -13.54 4.22 0.93
N GLU A 80 -14.46 4.94 0.27
CA GLU A 80 -14.09 6.01 -0.66
C GLU A 80 -13.19 7.07 0.01
N LYS A 81 -13.53 7.47 1.24
CA LYS A 81 -12.75 8.43 2.03
C LYS A 81 -11.35 7.88 2.37
N ASP A 82 -11.26 6.62 2.77
CA ASP A 82 -9.99 6.01 3.16
C ASP A 82 -9.09 5.80 1.92
N LEU A 83 -9.67 5.48 0.76
CA LEU A 83 -8.94 5.41 -0.51
C LEU A 83 -8.37 6.78 -0.91
N GLN A 84 -9.18 7.83 -0.84
CA GLN A 84 -8.72 9.20 -1.13
C GLN A 84 -7.59 9.61 -0.18
N HIS A 85 -7.70 9.26 1.11
CA HIS A 85 -6.63 9.52 2.06
C HIS A 85 -5.37 8.72 1.72
N PHE A 86 -5.50 7.44 1.42
CA PHE A 86 -4.40 6.58 1.03
C PHE A 86 -3.65 7.11 -0.20
N ILE A 87 -4.35 7.47 -1.27
CA ILE A 87 -3.73 7.98 -2.51
C ILE A 87 -3.09 9.36 -2.28
N GLY A 88 -3.75 10.25 -1.53
CA GLY A 88 -3.28 11.61 -1.33
C GLY A 88 -2.14 11.76 -0.31
N TYR A 89 -1.98 10.82 0.63
CA TYR A 89 -1.07 10.99 1.77
C TYR A 89 -0.11 9.81 2.02
N SER A 90 -0.27 8.66 1.35
CA SER A 90 0.64 7.52 1.56
C SER A 90 1.95 7.70 0.81
N ASN A 91 2.89 8.43 1.42
CA ASN A 91 4.26 8.62 0.92
C ASN A 91 5.03 7.30 0.78
N CYS A 92 4.63 6.24 1.50
CA CYS A 92 5.28 4.94 1.46
C CYS A 92 5.23 4.32 0.06
N ARG A 93 4.16 4.54 -0.70
CA ARG A 93 4.05 4.09 -2.09
C ARG A 93 5.10 4.76 -2.99
N LEU A 94 5.27 6.07 -2.84
CA LEU A 94 6.24 6.85 -3.63
C LEU A 94 7.68 6.46 -3.27
N TYR A 95 7.93 6.06 -2.03
CA TYR A 95 9.27 5.67 -1.57
C TYR A 95 9.86 4.49 -2.36
N PHE A 96 9.17 3.36 -2.41
CA PHE A 96 9.66 2.17 -3.14
C PHE A 96 9.73 2.40 -4.65
N HIS A 97 8.76 3.14 -5.20
CA HIS A 97 8.77 3.53 -6.60
C HIS A 97 9.99 4.40 -6.95
N SER A 98 10.31 5.40 -6.11
CA SER A 98 11.47 6.28 -6.29
C SER A 98 12.79 5.51 -6.21
N ILE A 99 12.87 4.50 -5.34
CA ILE A 99 14.04 3.61 -5.23
C ILE A 99 14.22 2.82 -6.52
N ALA A 100 13.15 2.16 -6.98
CA ALA A 100 13.16 1.37 -8.21
C ALA A 100 13.57 2.20 -9.43
N GLU A 101 12.99 3.40 -9.57
CA GLU A 101 13.33 4.34 -10.65
C GLU A 101 14.79 4.81 -10.57
N SER A 102 15.20 5.36 -9.42
CA SER A 102 16.51 6.01 -9.26
C SER A 102 17.67 5.05 -9.44
N HIS A 103 17.47 3.77 -9.11
CA HIS A 103 18.50 2.73 -9.18
C HIS A 103 18.28 1.74 -10.33
N SER A 104 17.32 2.00 -11.24
CA SER A 104 16.97 1.08 -12.34
C SER A 104 16.75 -0.36 -11.86
N ALA A 105 16.07 -0.50 -10.71
CA ALA A 105 15.84 -1.76 -10.04
C ALA A 105 14.38 -2.22 -10.20
N THR A 106 14.17 -3.53 -10.13
CA THR A 106 12.84 -4.14 -9.97
C THR A 106 12.69 -4.60 -8.53
N ILE A 107 11.57 -4.25 -7.90
CA ILE A 107 11.18 -4.71 -6.57
C ILE A 107 9.97 -5.62 -6.73
N SER A 108 10.03 -6.82 -6.16
CA SER A 108 8.92 -7.78 -6.18
C SER A 108 8.67 -8.33 -4.79
N VAL A 109 7.41 -8.62 -4.46
CA VAL A 109 7.04 -9.28 -3.21
C VAL A 109 7.28 -10.78 -3.35
N SER A 110 8.22 -11.33 -2.61
CA SER A 110 8.54 -12.77 -2.65
C SER A 110 7.79 -13.57 -1.60
N GLU A 111 7.50 -12.97 -0.44
CA GLU A 111 6.75 -13.59 0.65
C GLU A 111 6.02 -12.52 1.45
N MET A 112 4.79 -12.83 1.86
CA MET A 112 4.03 -11.99 2.79
C MET A 112 3.49 -12.84 3.93
N LYS A 113 3.78 -12.41 5.16
CA LYS A 113 3.41 -13.12 6.39
C LYS A 113 2.55 -12.21 7.27
N PRO A 114 1.22 -12.38 7.24
CA PRO A 114 0.34 -11.74 8.21
C PRO A 114 0.54 -12.33 9.61
N GLU A 115 0.64 -11.47 10.61
CA GLU A 115 0.43 -11.86 12.01
C GLU A 115 -1.06 -12.06 12.30
N LYS A 116 -1.37 -12.67 13.45
CA LYS A 116 -2.76 -12.73 13.91
C LYS A 116 -3.24 -11.30 14.22
N PRO A 117 -4.39 -10.86 13.69
CA PRO A 117 -4.94 -9.53 14.01
C PRO A 117 -5.14 -9.35 15.53
N ASP A 118 -4.79 -8.17 16.02
CA ASP A 118 -5.18 -7.68 17.35
C ASP A 118 -6.12 -6.50 17.15
N LYS A 119 -7.41 -6.78 17.36
CA LYS A 119 -8.52 -5.86 17.07
C LYS A 119 -8.49 -5.39 15.60
N GLU A 120 -8.55 -4.08 15.37
CA GLU A 120 -8.49 -3.45 14.06
C GLU A 120 -7.05 -3.27 13.53
N VAL A 121 -6.05 -3.93 14.12
CA VAL A 121 -4.65 -3.82 13.69
C VAL A 121 -4.09 -5.19 13.33
N GLN A 122 -3.32 -5.26 12.23
CA GLN A 122 -2.54 -6.42 11.85
C GLN A 122 -1.17 -6.01 11.35
N TYR A 123 -0.15 -6.76 11.73
CA TYR A 123 1.21 -6.56 11.25
C TYR A 123 1.53 -7.55 10.13
N PHE A 124 2.33 -7.11 9.18
CA PHE A 124 2.80 -7.91 8.06
C PHE A 124 4.32 -7.82 7.98
N ASP A 125 4.98 -8.97 7.96
CA ASP A 125 6.37 -9.08 7.52
C ASP A 125 6.35 -9.42 6.02
N VAL A 126 6.93 -8.54 5.20
CA VAL A 126 6.93 -8.66 3.74
C VAL A 126 8.37 -8.77 3.26
N LYS A 127 8.72 -9.90 2.65
CA LYS A 127 10.01 -10.05 1.97
C LYS A 127 9.92 -9.50 0.56
N LEU A 128 10.91 -8.70 0.24
CA LEU A 128 11.10 -8.11 -1.08
C LEU A 128 12.33 -8.73 -1.72
N GLN A 129 12.22 -9.08 -2.99
CA GLN A 129 13.36 -9.32 -3.85
C GLN A 129 13.60 -8.05 -4.68
N VAL A 130 14.81 -7.49 -4.53
CA VAL A 130 15.29 -6.32 -5.26
C VAL A 130 16.29 -6.79 -6.30
N THR A 131 16.01 -6.55 -7.57
CA THR A 131 16.85 -6.96 -8.70
C THR A 131 17.40 -5.72 -9.39
N ASP A 132 18.72 -5.57 -9.45
CA ASP A 132 19.37 -4.43 -10.09
C ASP A 132 19.31 -4.52 -11.63
N ALA A 133 19.82 -3.49 -12.32
CA ALA A 133 19.89 -3.44 -13.78
C ALA A 133 20.77 -4.54 -14.42
N ASN A 134 21.66 -5.18 -13.64
CA ASN A 134 22.51 -6.28 -14.09
C ASN A 134 21.85 -7.66 -13.86
N GLY A 135 20.69 -7.69 -13.20
CA GLY A 135 19.99 -8.92 -12.84
C GLY A 135 20.46 -9.54 -11.51
N GLU A 136 21.29 -8.84 -10.73
CA GLU A 136 21.67 -9.29 -9.39
C GLU A 136 20.47 -9.10 -8.44
N ALA A 137 20.04 -10.20 -7.82
CA ALA A 137 18.91 -10.21 -6.90
C ALA A 137 19.37 -10.30 -5.44
N LYS A 138 18.87 -9.40 -4.60
CA LYS A 138 19.05 -9.40 -3.15
C LYS A 138 17.69 -9.36 -2.45
N GLU A 139 17.66 -9.76 -1.19
CA GLU A 139 16.42 -9.78 -0.40
C GLU A 139 16.52 -8.84 0.81
N CYS A 140 15.42 -8.14 1.10
CA CYS A 140 15.19 -7.50 2.40
C CYS A 140 13.82 -7.90 2.97
N ALA A 141 13.63 -7.69 4.26
CA ALA A 141 12.35 -7.88 4.93
C ALA A 141 11.87 -6.55 5.48
N THR A 142 10.68 -6.13 5.05
CA THR A 142 10.00 -4.93 5.51
C THR A 142 8.91 -5.30 6.51
N ARG A 143 8.56 -4.39 7.41
CA ARG A 143 7.48 -4.57 8.38
C ARG A 143 6.44 -3.48 8.24
N TRP A 144 5.18 -3.89 8.22
CA TRP A 144 4.04 -3.02 8.00
C TRP A 144 3.00 -3.16 9.10
N LYS A 145 2.35 -2.05 9.43
CA LYS A 145 1.15 -2.00 10.26
C LYS A 145 -0.02 -1.64 9.37
N VAL A 146 -1.05 -2.49 9.37
CA VAL A 146 -2.31 -2.25 8.67
C VAL A 146 -3.39 -2.01 9.72
N GLU A 147 -4.15 -0.94 9.53
CA GLU A 147 -5.32 -0.59 10.33
C GLU A 147 -6.58 -0.85 9.50
N TYR A 148 -7.56 -1.52 10.10
CA TYR A 148 -8.85 -1.84 9.48
C TYR A 148 -9.90 -0.80 9.84
N ASN A 149 -10.94 -0.72 9.02
CA ASN A 149 -12.10 0.09 9.34
C ASN A 149 -12.89 -0.57 10.49
N VAL A 150 -13.22 0.21 11.52
CA VAL A 150 -13.91 -0.27 12.74
C VAL A 150 -15.28 -0.85 12.43
N ASP A 151 -16.01 -0.24 11.49
CA ASP A 151 -17.38 -0.63 11.13
C ASP A 151 -17.40 -1.74 10.07
N LYS A 152 -16.35 -1.83 9.25
CA LYS A 152 -16.19 -2.79 8.15
C LYS A 152 -14.78 -3.39 8.15
N PRO A 153 -14.49 -4.39 9.01
CA PRO A 153 -13.13 -4.94 9.18
C PRO A 153 -12.54 -5.64 7.95
N GLU A 154 -13.30 -5.80 6.85
CA GLU A 154 -12.81 -6.21 5.54
C GLU A 154 -12.16 -5.07 4.73
N LEU A 155 -12.39 -3.81 5.12
CA LEU A 155 -11.82 -2.61 4.53
C LEU A 155 -10.67 -2.09 5.38
N LEU A 156 -9.70 -1.47 4.73
CA LEU A 156 -8.58 -0.80 5.35
C LEU A 156 -8.93 0.65 5.65
N SER A 157 -8.35 1.16 6.73
CA SER A 157 -8.40 2.56 7.12
C SER A 157 -7.04 3.24 6.99
N ASP A 158 -5.94 2.52 7.24
CA ASP A 158 -4.59 3.06 7.12
C ASP A 158 -3.53 1.97 6.93
N ILE A 159 -2.38 2.33 6.37
CA ILE A 159 -1.21 1.46 6.19
C ILE A 159 0.06 2.26 6.50
N LYS A 160 0.88 1.75 7.41
CA LYS A 160 2.11 2.40 7.87
C LYS A 160 3.32 1.48 7.73
N LEU A 161 4.39 2.00 7.15
CA LEU A 161 5.71 1.37 7.17
C LEU A 161 6.32 1.47 8.57
N ILE A 162 6.76 0.35 9.12
CA ILE A 162 7.41 0.27 10.44
C ILE A 162 8.91 0.08 10.29
N ASP A 163 9.33 -0.73 9.32
CA ASP A 163 10.72 -1.04 9.00
C ASP A 163 10.84 -1.26 7.49
N ASP A 164 11.76 -0.57 6.82
CA ASP A 164 12.01 -0.68 5.39
C ASP A 164 13.04 -1.75 5.02
N GLY A 165 13.55 -2.49 6.01
CA GLY A 165 14.51 -3.56 5.81
C GLY A 165 15.87 -3.08 5.32
N ASN A 166 16.18 -1.79 5.47
CA ASN A 166 17.37 -1.13 4.92
C ASN A 166 17.50 -1.32 3.41
N ILE A 167 16.38 -1.24 2.68
CA ILE A 167 16.36 -1.43 1.22
C ILE A 167 17.36 -0.53 0.48
N MET A 168 17.65 0.66 1.00
CA MET A 168 18.66 1.57 0.42
C MET A 168 20.06 0.97 0.38
N ASP A 169 20.43 0.13 1.35
CA ASP A 169 21.75 -0.52 1.38
C ASP A 169 21.88 -1.60 0.29
N LEU A 170 20.76 -2.07 -0.27
CA LEU A 170 20.76 -3.09 -1.34
C LEU A 170 21.02 -2.50 -2.72
N VAL A 171 20.60 -1.25 -2.93
CA VAL A 171 20.63 -0.54 -4.22
C VAL A 171 21.77 0.49 -4.32
N SER A 172 22.53 0.68 -3.23
CA SER A 172 23.69 1.57 -3.16
C SER A 172 24.94 1.02 -3.85
#